data_AF-A0A8J9ZQB2-F1
#
_entry.id   AF-A0A8J9ZQB2-F1
#
_cell.length_a   1.000
_cell.length_b   1.000
_cell.length_c   1.000
_cell.angle_alpha   90.00
_cell.angle_beta   90.00
_cell.angle_gamma   90.00
#
_symmetry.space_group_name_H-M   'P 1'
#
loop_
_entity.id
_entity.type
_entity.pdbx_description
1 polymer ?
#
loop_
_entity_poly.entity_id
_entity_poly.type
_entity_poly.pdbx_seq_one_letter_code
_entity_poly.pdbx_strand_id
1 'polypeptide(L)'
;MGDAERNMGPGMLLVSANVGSIFEDPDNMLPVWLKEFLSTINRVRPQFIAMHCQEIGGKNYETSMQHVDVFLERLLSSEEMQGYDRARIFLDEDFKTVESFTALGSFYFVHESIRNASIYDWQARKFRSLSGREVYKGNINSIPFKHKEKFPQDFFPNFRWSRKGFLRTRWSICDSIFDLVNIHLFHDASNLIAVETWPSAYSNYRHRALEHTLKRISEDKHEKVPHFIFGDFNFRLDTQSVVKSLCATAKEERIGNDGQIKRLVYKEEGSENGKVVLTLEKKVFDHFNQEVFINDFKWLHQFDKETKRFADRLQELDITFPPSYPFSEDVREGRQYMKTRCPAWCDRILLSQSARDLIQRGDEYSPVYHVMGSNVCMGDHKPIYLYFRLVPDTGKGRHRQRRKATCVVL
;
A
#
# COMPACT_ATOMS: atom_id res chain seq x y z
N MET A 1 -4.54 -36.68 8.48
CA MET A 1 -3.97 -35.39 8.91
C MET A 1 -3.16 -35.62 10.17
N GLY A 2 -1.84 -35.69 10.02
CA GLY A 2 -0.92 -35.93 11.13
C GLY A 2 -0.78 -34.69 12.04
N ASP A 3 -0.30 -34.90 13.26
CA ASP A 3 -0.16 -33.84 14.28
C ASP A 3 0.70 -32.63 13.85
N ALA A 4 1.49 -32.77 12.78
CA ALA A 4 2.26 -31.67 12.17
C ALA A 4 1.38 -30.59 11.52
N GLU A 5 0.23 -30.94 10.92
CA GLU A 5 -0.71 -29.96 10.34
C GLU A 5 -1.51 -29.20 11.41
N ARG A 6 -1.63 -29.74 12.63
CA ARG A 6 -2.38 -29.11 13.73
C ARG A 6 -1.65 -27.94 14.38
N ASN A 7 -0.36 -27.77 14.12
CA ASN A 7 0.47 -26.71 14.71
C ASN A 7 0.80 -25.55 13.76
N MET A 8 0.34 -25.60 12.50
CA MET A 8 0.56 -24.51 11.53
C MET A 8 -0.58 -23.50 11.60
N GLY A 9 -0.26 -22.22 11.75
CA GLY A 9 -1.28 -21.18 11.69
C GLY A 9 -1.78 -20.90 10.27
N PRO A 10 -2.86 -20.12 10.14
CA PRO A 10 -3.45 -19.82 8.84
C PRO A 10 -2.48 -19.03 7.95
N GLY A 11 -2.56 -19.27 6.65
CA GLY A 11 -1.91 -18.46 5.63
C GLY A 11 -2.63 -17.13 5.50
N MET A 12 -1.87 -16.05 5.58
CA MET A 12 -2.33 -14.67 5.53
C MET A 12 -1.84 -14.06 4.23
N LEU A 13 -2.72 -13.42 3.46
CA LEU A 13 -2.37 -12.64 2.28
C LEU A 13 -2.76 -11.18 2.51
N LEU A 14 -1.77 -10.31 2.68
CA LEU A 14 -1.96 -8.85 2.77
C LEU A 14 -1.63 -8.25 1.40
N VAL A 15 -2.55 -7.49 0.81
CA VAL A 15 -2.41 -6.92 -0.53
C VAL A 15 -2.62 -5.41 -0.48
N SER A 16 -1.70 -4.65 -1.07
CA SER A 16 -1.90 -3.23 -1.38
C SER A 16 -2.13 -3.07 -2.88
N ALA A 17 -3.17 -2.33 -3.26
CA ALA A 17 -3.48 -2.05 -4.64
C ALA A 17 -4.10 -0.66 -4.82
N ASN A 18 -3.35 0.28 -5.41
CA ASN A 18 -3.99 1.45 -5.99
C ASN A 18 -4.73 1.00 -7.27
N VAL A 19 -6.05 1.14 -7.27
CA VAL A 19 -6.95 0.61 -8.30
C VAL A 19 -7.52 1.72 -9.18
N GLY A 20 -6.89 2.89 -9.20
CA GLY A 20 -7.36 4.04 -9.98
C GLY A 20 -7.62 3.70 -11.45
N SER A 21 -6.65 3.05 -12.10
CA SER A 21 -6.69 2.72 -13.54
C SER A 21 -7.79 1.74 -13.93
N ILE A 22 -8.13 0.76 -13.07
CA ILE A 22 -9.11 -0.28 -13.45
C ILE A 22 -10.52 0.28 -13.58
N PHE A 23 -10.81 1.41 -12.93
CA PHE A 23 -12.10 2.10 -13.01
C PHE A 23 -12.15 3.13 -14.15
N GLU A 24 -11.03 3.40 -14.81
CA GLU A 24 -10.96 4.22 -16.02
C GLU A 24 -11.08 3.35 -17.29
N ASP A 25 -10.69 2.07 -17.20
CA ASP A 25 -10.84 1.08 -18.26
C ASP A 25 -11.44 -0.25 -17.73
N PRO A 26 -12.73 -0.25 -17.35
CA PRO A 26 -13.40 -1.41 -16.75
C PRO A 26 -13.62 -2.57 -17.74
N ASP A 27 -13.54 -2.32 -19.05
CA ASP A 27 -13.79 -3.35 -20.07
C ASP A 27 -12.53 -4.14 -20.43
N ASN A 28 -11.35 -3.51 -20.39
CA ASN A 28 -10.09 -4.18 -20.76
C ASN A 28 -9.18 -4.44 -19.56
N MET A 29 -8.96 -3.43 -18.70
CA MET A 29 -7.98 -3.54 -17.61
C MET A 29 -8.53 -4.30 -16.41
N LEU A 30 -9.79 -4.08 -16.03
CA LEU A 30 -10.41 -4.77 -14.88
C LEU A 30 -10.42 -6.32 -15.04
N PRO A 31 -10.80 -6.92 -16.19
CA PRO A 31 -10.69 -8.37 -16.37
C PRO A 31 -9.26 -8.90 -16.22
N VAL A 32 -8.28 -8.19 -16.77
CA VAL A 32 -6.86 -8.54 -16.66
C VAL A 32 -6.43 -8.49 -15.19
N TRP A 33 -6.82 -7.44 -14.47
CA TRP A 33 -6.50 -7.27 -13.07
C TRP A 33 -7.09 -8.38 -12.20
N LEU A 34 -8.39 -8.68 -12.37
CA LEU A 34 -9.08 -9.72 -11.62
C LEU A 34 -8.45 -11.09 -11.87
N LYS A 35 -8.12 -11.41 -13.12
CA LYS A 35 -7.47 -12.67 -13.48
C LYS A 35 -6.14 -12.87 -12.74
N GLU A 36 -5.28 -11.85 -12.70
CA GLU A 36 -3.99 -11.95 -12.02
C GLU A 36 -4.12 -12.02 -10.49
N PHE A 37 -5.08 -11.27 -9.92
CA PHE A 37 -5.39 -11.32 -8.49
C PHE A 37 -5.91 -12.70 -8.07
N LEU A 38 -6.89 -13.23 -8.78
CA LEU A 38 -7.49 -14.55 -8.52
C LEU A 38 -6.50 -15.69 -8.76
N SER A 39 -5.68 -15.61 -9.81
CA SER A 39 -4.55 -16.53 -10.05
C SER A 39 -3.57 -16.54 -8.86
N THR A 40 -3.29 -15.37 -8.27
CA THR A 40 -2.44 -15.30 -7.08
C THR A 40 -3.11 -15.96 -5.87
N ILE A 41 -4.41 -15.78 -5.67
CA ILE A 41 -5.17 -16.48 -4.61
C ILE A 41 -5.12 -17.99 -4.82
N ASN A 42 -5.35 -18.48 -6.03
CA ASN A 42 -5.32 -19.91 -6.33
C ASN A 42 -3.93 -20.53 -6.15
N ARG A 43 -2.87 -19.78 -6.48
CA ARG A 43 -1.47 -20.21 -6.28
C ARG A 43 -1.09 -20.28 -4.80
N VAL A 44 -1.43 -19.25 -4.04
CA VAL A 44 -0.95 -19.06 -2.65
C VAL A 44 -1.88 -19.73 -1.62
N ARG A 45 -3.16 -19.90 -1.97
CA ARG A 45 -4.22 -20.51 -1.15
C ARG A 45 -4.25 -19.97 0.29
N PRO A 46 -4.36 -18.64 0.48
CA PRO A 46 -4.45 -18.07 1.82
C PRO A 46 -5.76 -18.50 2.50
N GLN A 47 -5.77 -18.51 3.83
CA GLN A 47 -6.98 -18.71 4.60
C GLN A 47 -7.58 -17.39 5.09
N PHE A 48 -6.80 -16.31 5.11
CA PHE A 48 -7.26 -14.96 5.35
C PHE A 48 -6.66 -14.01 4.30
N ILE A 49 -7.50 -13.22 3.64
CA ILE A 49 -7.08 -12.19 2.70
C ILE A 49 -7.46 -10.83 3.28
N ALA A 50 -6.52 -9.91 3.32
CA ALA A 50 -6.76 -8.49 3.49
C ALA A 50 -6.24 -7.72 2.28
N MET A 51 -7.15 -7.18 1.49
CA MET A 51 -6.83 -6.35 0.33
C MET A 51 -7.22 -4.91 0.62
N HIS A 52 -6.22 -4.04 0.64
CA HIS A 52 -6.35 -2.61 0.84
C HIS A 52 -6.22 -1.91 -0.51
N CYS A 53 -7.31 -1.30 -0.93
CA CYS A 53 -7.42 -0.56 -2.16
C CYS A 53 -7.37 0.94 -1.91
N GLN A 54 -6.68 1.65 -2.79
CA GLN A 54 -6.68 3.11 -2.87
C GLN A 54 -7.30 3.54 -4.20
N GLU A 55 -7.90 4.72 -4.23
CA GLU A 55 -8.58 5.25 -5.42
C GLU A 55 -9.77 4.39 -5.87
N ILE A 56 -10.57 3.92 -4.91
CA ILE A 56 -11.89 3.34 -5.20
C ILE A 56 -12.72 4.35 -5.99
N GLY A 57 -13.28 3.87 -7.10
CA GLY A 57 -14.02 4.70 -8.07
C GLY A 57 -13.13 5.42 -9.08
N GLY A 58 -11.82 5.28 -9.04
CA GLY A 58 -10.91 5.83 -10.06
C GLY A 58 -10.35 7.22 -9.74
N LYS A 59 -9.54 7.74 -10.68
CA LYS A 59 -9.01 9.11 -10.62
C LYS A 59 -10.13 10.12 -10.88
N ASN A 60 -11.08 9.77 -11.76
CA ASN A 60 -12.31 10.51 -12.07
C ASN A 60 -13.55 9.89 -11.38
N TYR A 61 -13.56 9.89 -10.05
CA TYR A 61 -14.57 9.17 -9.25
C TYR A 61 -16.02 9.58 -9.51
N GLU A 62 -16.30 10.81 -9.93
CA GLU A 62 -17.67 11.26 -10.19
C GLU A 62 -18.33 10.49 -11.35
N THR A 63 -17.54 10.03 -12.33
CA THR A 63 -18.02 9.28 -13.49
C THR A 63 -17.77 7.78 -13.36
N SER A 64 -16.74 7.39 -12.60
CA SER A 64 -16.26 6.00 -12.56
C SER A 64 -16.73 5.21 -11.34
N MET A 65 -17.34 5.85 -10.32
CA MET A 65 -17.82 5.14 -9.11
C MET A 65 -18.85 4.03 -9.43
N GLN A 66 -19.62 4.18 -10.51
CA GLN A 66 -20.58 3.16 -10.96
C GLN A 66 -19.93 1.79 -11.26
N HIS A 67 -18.63 1.77 -11.59
CA HIS A 67 -17.91 0.53 -11.90
C HIS A 67 -17.46 -0.25 -10.66
N VAL A 68 -17.56 0.35 -9.46
CA VAL A 68 -17.20 -0.34 -8.21
C VAL A 68 -18.11 -1.53 -7.93
N ASP A 69 -19.40 -1.41 -8.25
CA ASP A 69 -20.36 -2.52 -8.08
C ASP A 69 -20.04 -3.68 -9.04
N VAL A 70 -19.63 -3.39 -10.27
CA VAL A 70 -19.20 -4.41 -11.24
C VAL A 70 -17.94 -5.12 -10.76
N PHE A 71 -16.97 -4.39 -10.20
CA PHE A 71 -15.78 -4.97 -9.59
C PHE A 71 -16.13 -5.91 -8.43
N LEU A 72 -17.00 -5.47 -7.51
CA LEU A 72 -17.46 -6.27 -6.39
C LEU A 72 -18.16 -7.54 -6.84
N GLU A 73 -19.11 -7.43 -7.76
CA GLU A 73 -19.89 -8.56 -8.26
C GLU A 73 -18.97 -9.61 -8.89
N ARG A 74 -18.06 -9.19 -9.79
CA ARG A 74 -17.12 -10.09 -10.46
C ARG A 74 -16.13 -10.74 -9.47
N LEU A 75 -15.64 -9.99 -8.48
CA LEU A 75 -14.76 -10.52 -7.46
C LEU A 75 -15.49 -11.57 -6.59
N LEU A 76 -16.67 -11.24 -6.05
CA LEU A 76 -17.39 -12.07 -5.09
C LEU A 76 -18.03 -13.32 -5.70
N SER A 77 -18.29 -13.31 -7.02
CA SER A 77 -18.87 -14.42 -7.77
C SER A 77 -17.82 -15.38 -8.36
N SER A 78 -16.53 -15.04 -8.27
CA SER A 78 -15.44 -15.89 -8.78
C SER A 78 -15.32 -17.22 -8.04
N GLU A 79 -14.87 -18.25 -8.76
CA GLU A 79 -14.72 -19.61 -8.22
C GLU A 79 -13.72 -19.66 -7.07
N GLU A 80 -12.60 -18.94 -7.19
CA GLU A 80 -11.54 -18.88 -6.18
C GLU A 80 -12.02 -18.29 -4.86
N MET A 81 -13.12 -17.53 -4.87
CA MET A 81 -13.68 -16.87 -3.69
C MET A 81 -14.80 -17.69 -3.01
N GLN A 82 -15.20 -18.85 -3.55
CA GLN A 82 -16.30 -19.66 -3.01
C GLN A 82 -16.03 -20.14 -1.56
N GLY A 83 -14.80 -20.56 -1.25
CA GLY A 83 -14.40 -21.04 0.08
C GLY A 83 -14.34 -19.95 1.16
N TYR A 84 -14.48 -18.68 0.81
CA TYR A 84 -14.49 -17.56 1.75
C TYR A 84 -15.91 -17.24 2.19
N ASP A 85 -16.42 -17.98 3.17
CA ASP A 85 -17.80 -17.90 3.68
C ASP A 85 -18.07 -16.58 4.44
N ARG A 86 -17.04 -15.93 4.96
CA ARG A 86 -17.15 -14.67 5.70
C ARG A 86 -16.36 -13.57 5.03
N ALA A 87 -16.97 -12.39 4.92
CA ALA A 87 -16.34 -11.20 4.37
C ALA A 87 -16.75 -9.92 5.12
N ARG A 88 -15.83 -8.97 5.24
CA ARG A 88 -16.13 -7.59 5.65
C ARG A 88 -15.49 -6.66 4.63
N ILE A 89 -16.31 -5.83 3.98
CA ILE A 89 -15.85 -4.92 2.94
C ILE A 89 -16.28 -3.50 3.33
N PHE A 90 -15.33 -2.57 3.30
CA PHE A 90 -15.57 -1.16 3.60
C PHE A 90 -15.15 -0.33 2.39
N LEU A 91 -16.09 0.38 1.78
CA LEU A 91 -15.89 1.20 0.59
C LEU A 91 -16.33 2.62 0.90
N ASP A 92 -15.37 3.53 0.97
CA ASP A 92 -15.63 4.94 1.16
C ASP A 92 -15.95 5.57 -0.20
N GLU A 93 -17.22 5.58 -0.58
CA GLU A 93 -17.70 6.03 -1.91
C GLU A 93 -18.43 7.38 -1.85
N ASP A 94 -18.72 7.89 -0.64
CA ASP A 94 -19.44 9.15 -0.46
C ASP A 94 -18.56 10.38 -0.72
N PHE A 95 -18.34 10.67 -2.00
CA PHE A 95 -17.59 11.85 -2.45
C PHE A 95 -18.31 13.18 -2.16
N LYS A 96 -19.59 13.15 -1.79
CA LYS A 96 -20.35 14.37 -1.41
C LYS A 96 -19.95 14.87 -0.03
N THR A 97 -19.52 13.98 0.87
CA THR A 97 -19.01 14.35 2.21
C THR A 97 -17.50 14.62 2.16
N VAL A 98 -17.13 15.70 1.46
CA VAL A 98 -15.73 16.08 1.15
C VAL A 98 -14.80 16.06 2.36
N GLU A 99 -15.27 16.48 3.54
CA GLU A 99 -14.47 16.57 4.77
C GLU A 99 -13.97 15.22 5.28
N SER A 100 -14.64 14.12 4.92
CA SER A 100 -14.33 12.77 5.41
C SER A 100 -14.00 11.75 4.32
N PHE A 101 -14.22 12.10 3.06
CA PHE A 101 -14.02 11.21 1.92
C PHE A 101 -12.54 10.91 1.65
N THR A 102 -12.22 9.62 1.48
CA THR A 102 -10.85 9.10 1.29
C THR A 102 -10.69 8.19 0.06
N ALA A 103 -11.79 7.73 -0.56
CA ALA A 103 -11.73 6.74 -1.64
C ALA A 103 -10.91 5.47 -1.28
N LEU A 104 -10.87 5.11 0.00
CA LEU A 104 -10.24 3.88 0.48
C LEU A 104 -11.24 2.72 0.42
N GLY A 105 -10.76 1.57 -0.04
CA GLY A 105 -11.47 0.30 -0.01
C GLY A 105 -10.71 -0.71 0.84
N SER A 106 -11.37 -1.41 1.75
CA SER A 106 -10.72 -2.47 2.54
C SER A 106 -11.58 -3.72 2.49
N PHE A 107 -11.00 -4.80 1.95
CA PHE A 107 -11.66 -6.06 1.68
C PHE A 107 -11.01 -7.14 2.53
N TYR A 108 -11.81 -7.79 3.36
CA TYR A 108 -11.35 -8.83 4.24
C TYR A 108 -12.15 -10.10 3.99
N PHE A 109 -11.47 -11.18 3.63
CA PHE A 109 -12.07 -12.48 3.33
C PHE A 109 -11.50 -13.54 4.26
N VAL A 110 -12.37 -14.34 4.86
CA VAL A 110 -12.00 -15.41 5.79
C VAL A 110 -12.48 -16.73 5.20
N HIS A 111 -11.57 -17.65 4.98
CA HIS A 111 -11.87 -18.99 4.48
C HIS A 111 -12.61 -19.81 5.55
N GLU A 112 -13.50 -20.70 5.13
CA GLU A 112 -14.34 -21.53 6.02
C GLU A 112 -13.51 -22.37 7.01
N SER A 113 -12.26 -22.71 6.64
CA SER A 113 -11.34 -23.48 7.49
C SER A 113 -10.89 -22.73 8.75
N ILE A 114 -10.98 -21.40 8.80
CA ILE A 114 -10.67 -20.64 10.02
C ILE A 114 -11.89 -20.73 10.95
N ARG A 115 -11.70 -21.33 12.13
CA ARG A 115 -12.80 -21.48 13.11
C ARG A 115 -13.06 -20.20 13.91
N ASN A 116 -11.99 -19.57 14.38
CA ASN A 116 -12.05 -18.40 15.25
C ASN A 116 -11.62 -17.17 14.45
N ALA A 117 -12.60 -16.39 14.03
CA ALA A 117 -12.37 -15.10 13.37
C ALA A 117 -13.35 -14.06 13.93
N SER A 118 -12.79 -12.96 14.45
CA SER A 118 -13.56 -11.85 15.01
C SER A 118 -13.02 -10.51 14.55
N ILE A 119 -13.91 -9.52 14.44
CA ILE A 119 -13.58 -8.12 14.19
C ILE A 119 -13.90 -7.29 15.43
N TYR A 120 -13.10 -6.29 15.72
CA TYR A 120 -13.31 -5.42 16.88
C TYR A 120 -14.37 -4.35 16.60
N ASP A 121 -15.33 -4.26 17.50
CA ASP A 121 -16.32 -3.19 17.58
C ASP A 121 -15.73 -2.06 18.43
N TRP A 122 -15.35 -0.96 17.77
CA TRP A 122 -14.69 0.18 18.41
C TRP A 122 -15.61 0.90 19.40
N GLN A 123 -16.90 0.97 19.09
CA GLN A 123 -17.89 1.62 19.94
C GLN A 123 -18.20 0.76 21.17
N ALA A 124 -18.49 -0.53 20.97
CA ALA A 124 -18.77 -1.46 22.07
C ALA A 124 -17.52 -1.96 22.80
N ARG A 125 -16.32 -1.64 22.30
CA ARG A 125 -15.01 -2.00 22.84
C ARG A 125 -14.83 -3.51 23.06
N LYS A 126 -15.32 -4.33 22.12
CA LYS A 126 -15.24 -5.79 22.21
C LYS A 126 -15.16 -6.44 20.84
N PHE A 127 -14.64 -7.66 20.79
CA PHE A 127 -14.66 -8.47 19.58
C PHE A 127 -16.07 -9.01 19.29
N ARG A 128 -16.42 -9.05 18.01
CA ARG A 128 -17.62 -9.70 17.47
C ARG A 128 -17.17 -10.81 16.53
N SER A 129 -17.70 -12.01 16.76
CA SER A 129 -17.51 -13.12 15.83
C SER A 129 -18.05 -12.75 14.45
N LEU A 130 -17.34 -13.18 13.41
CA LEU A 130 -17.76 -12.94 12.05
C LEU A 130 -18.76 -14.00 11.59
N SER A 131 -19.80 -13.54 10.92
CA SER A 131 -20.74 -14.37 10.17
C SER A 131 -21.07 -13.72 8.84
N GLY A 132 -21.26 -14.54 7.80
CA GLY A 132 -21.65 -14.11 6.47
C GLY A 132 -20.74 -13.06 5.83
N ARG A 133 -21.20 -12.52 4.70
CA ARG A 133 -20.53 -11.50 3.91
C ARG A 133 -21.28 -10.18 4.08
N GLU A 134 -20.60 -9.14 4.58
CA GLU A 134 -21.17 -7.80 4.74
C GLU A 134 -20.36 -6.77 3.95
N VAL A 135 -21.07 -5.93 3.20
CA VAL A 135 -20.50 -4.83 2.39
C VAL A 135 -21.05 -3.51 2.92
N TYR A 136 -20.16 -2.65 3.42
CA TYR A 136 -20.48 -1.28 3.81
C TYR A 136 -19.96 -0.34 2.73
N LYS A 137 -20.86 0.32 2.01
CA LYS A 137 -20.54 1.25 0.91
C LYS A 137 -21.27 2.58 1.03
N GLY A 138 -20.86 3.58 0.26
CA GLY A 138 -21.33 4.96 0.42
C GLY A 138 -20.66 5.68 1.60
N ASN A 139 -21.47 6.20 2.53
CA ASN A 139 -20.97 6.85 3.74
C ASN A 139 -20.72 5.81 4.83
N ILE A 140 -19.44 5.53 5.10
CA ILE A 140 -19.07 4.53 6.10
C ILE A 140 -18.69 5.14 7.46
N ASN A 141 -18.96 6.41 7.74
CA ASN A 141 -18.45 7.08 8.94
C ASN A 141 -19.00 6.50 10.25
N SER A 142 -20.26 6.06 10.26
CA SER A 142 -20.92 5.50 11.45
C SER A 142 -20.63 4.02 11.69
N ILE A 143 -19.92 3.34 10.79
CA ILE A 143 -19.68 1.89 10.90
C ILE A 143 -18.70 1.61 12.06
N PRO A 144 -19.09 0.82 13.07
CA PRO A 144 -18.32 0.70 14.31
C PRO A 144 -17.11 -0.23 14.22
N PHE A 145 -16.94 -0.95 13.10
CA PHE A 145 -15.90 -1.97 12.93
C PHE A 145 -14.58 -1.44 12.35
N LYS A 146 -14.47 -0.11 12.19
CA LYS A 146 -13.29 0.55 11.64
C LYS A 146 -13.08 1.92 12.28
N HIS A 147 -11.84 2.37 12.25
CA HIS A 147 -11.46 3.75 12.53
C HIS A 147 -10.90 4.36 11.23
N LYS A 148 -11.53 5.42 10.72
CA LYS A 148 -11.12 6.09 9.47
C LYS A 148 -10.88 7.56 9.76
N GLU A 149 -9.82 8.12 9.20
CA GLU A 149 -9.55 9.56 9.26
C GLU A 149 -8.99 10.03 7.91
N LYS A 150 -9.51 11.16 7.45
CA LYS A 150 -8.95 11.91 6.33
C LYS A 150 -7.84 12.82 6.86
N PHE A 151 -6.71 12.93 6.15
CA PHE A 151 -5.64 13.82 6.61
C PHE A 151 -6.06 15.31 6.54
N PRO A 152 -5.64 16.13 7.53
CA PRO A 152 -5.87 17.57 7.52
C PRO A 152 -5.34 18.24 6.24
N GLN A 153 -6.07 19.26 5.76
CA GLN A 153 -5.74 19.94 4.50
C GLN A 153 -4.41 20.70 4.57
N ASP A 154 -4.04 21.21 5.73
CA ASP A 154 -2.78 21.93 6.00
C ASP A 154 -1.55 21.03 5.95
N PHE A 155 -1.73 19.70 5.92
CA PHE A 155 -0.63 18.76 5.65
C PHE A 155 -0.23 18.77 4.17
N PHE A 156 -1.08 19.32 3.29
CA PHE A 156 -0.84 19.43 1.87
C PHE A 156 -1.25 20.81 1.33
N PRO A 157 -0.56 21.89 1.77
CA PRO A 157 -1.04 23.27 1.70
C PRO A 157 -1.19 23.80 0.26
N ASN A 158 -0.49 23.23 -0.70
CA ASN A 158 -0.52 23.66 -2.10
C ASN A 158 -1.64 23.01 -2.94
N PHE A 159 -2.50 22.22 -2.29
CA PHE A 159 -3.63 21.57 -2.93
C PHE A 159 -4.93 22.01 -2.27
N ARG A 160 -5.99 22.19 -3.07
CA ARG A 160 -7.29 22.66 -2.57
C ARG A 160 -8.13 21.54 -1.96
N TRP A 161 -7.92 20.32 -2.42
CA TRP A 161 -8.69 19.16 -2.02
C TRP A 161 -7.81 17.92 -2.10
N SER A 162 -8.07 16.97 -1.22
CA SER A 162 -7.35 15.71 -1.10
C SER A 162 -8.33 14.62 -0.71
N ARG A 163 -8.02 13.37 -1.06
CA ARG A 163 -8.71 12.15 -0.61
C ARG A 163 -7.76 11.28 0.23
N LYS A 164 -6.63 11.82 0.67
CA LYS A 164 -5.61 11.07 1.40
C LYS A 164 -6.04 10.85 2.85
N GLY A 165 -5.77 9.68 3.40
CA GLY A 165 -6.21 9.29 4.74
C GLY A 165 -5.78 7.87 5.10
N PHE A 166 -6.35 7.36 6.19
CA PHE A 166 -6.17 5.96 6.59
C PHE A 166 -7.48 5.34 7.10
N LEU A 167 -7.57 4.02 7.03
CA LEU A 167 -8.64 3.20 7.58
C LEU A 167 -8.01 2.01 8.34
N ARG A 168 -8.28 1.92 9.64
CA ARG A 168 -7.81 0.87 10.54
C ARG A 168 -8.95 -0.05 10.93
N THR A 169 -8.69 -1.35 10.84
CA THR A 169 -9.53 -2.41 11.42
C THR A 169 -8.71 -3.24 12.40
N ARG A 170 -9.38 -3.91 13.34
CA ARG A 170 -8.75 -4.79 14.32
C ARG A 170 -9.36 -6.17 14.26
N TRP A 171 -8.50 -7.17 14.18
CA TRP A 171 -8.87 -8.56 13.95
C TRP A 171 -8.35 -9.45 15.08
N SER A 172 -9.10 -10.52 15.34
CA SER A 172 -8.61 -11.69 16.06
C SER A 172 -8.79 -12.90 15.15
N ILE A 173 -7.68 -13.45 14.66
CA ILE A 173 -7.65 -14.63 13.79
C ILE A 173 -6.84 -15.70 14.49
N CYS A 174 -7.43 -16.87 14.72
CA CYS A 174 -6.80 -17.93 15.52
C CYS A 174 -6.21 -17.37 16.83
N ASP A 175 -7.02 -16.56 17.51
CA ASP A 175 -6.74 -15.90 18.79
C ASP A 175 -5.58 -14.87 18.78
N SER A 176 -4.96 -14.66 17.62
CA SER A 176 -3.93 -13.63 17.43
C SER A 176 -4.57 -12.31 17.09
N ILE A 177 -4.28 -11.28 17.89
CA ILE A 177 -4.88 -9.95 17.74
C ILE A 177 -3.90 -9.02 17.02
N PHE A 178 -4.38 -8.35 15.98
CA PHE A 178 -3.61 -7.36 15.24
C PHE A 178 -4.50 -6.32 14.56
N ASP A 179 -3.92 -5.17 14.23
CA ASP A 179 -4.54 -4.15 13.40
C ASP A 179 -4.06 -4.24 11.96
N LEU A 180 -4.97 -3.95 11.03
CA LEU A 180 -4.68 -3.76 9.61
C LEU A 180 -5.04 -2.31 9.27
N VAL A 181 -4.09 -1.57 8.71
CA VAL A 181 -4.24 -0.15 8.39
C VAL A 181 -4.04 0.07 6.90
N ASN A 182 -5.13 0.41 6.20
CA ASN A 182 -5.10 0.93 4.84
C ASN A 182 -4.67 2.39 4.88
N ILE A 183 -3.68 2.78 4.10
CA ILE A 183 -3.18 4.15 4.08
C ILE A 183 -2.99 4.65 2.66
N HIS A 184 -3.26 5.93 2.44
CA HIS A 184 -2.99 6.60 1.19
C HIS A 184 -2.39 7.97 1.47
N LEU A 185 -1.09 8.15 1.22
CA LEU A 185 -0.38 9.39 1.51
C LEU A 185 -0.31 10.33 0.29
N PHE A 186 0.24 11.53 0.51
CA PHE A 186 0.32 12.58 -0.50
C PHE A 186 1.32 12.27 -1.63
N HIS A 187 0.93 12.58 -2.86
CA HIS A 187 1.71 12.37 -4.08
C HIS A 187 2.60 13.58 -4.43
N ASP A 188 3.56 13.37 -5.32
CA ASP A 188 4.39 14.46 -5.86
C ASP A 188 3.69 15.16 -7.02
N ALA A 189 3.45 16.47 -6.87
CA ALA A 189 2.81 17.30 -7.89
C ALA A 189 3.74 17.68 -9.05
N SER A 190 5.06 17.69 -8.79
CA SER A 190 6.07 18.24 -9.69
C SER A 190 7.40 17.51 -9.52
N ASN A 191 7.94 16.91 -10.60
CA ASN A 191 9.30 16.36 -10.56
C ASN A 191 10.35 17.45 -10.31
N LEU A 192 10.08 18.69 -10.77
CA LEU A 192 11.00 19.82 -10.57
C LEU A 192 11.16 20.17 -9.08
N ILE A 193 10.06 20.13 -8.31
CA ILE A 193 10.13 20.36 -6.86
C ILE A 193 10.74 19.14 -6.16
N ALA A 194 10.47 17.93 -6.65
CA ALA A 194 11.00 16.70 -6.06
C ALA A 194 12.52 16.57 -6.20
N VAL A 195 13.11 17.08 -7.29
CA VAL A 195 14.56 16.99 -7.57
C VAL A 195 15.37 18.11 -6.90
N GLU A 196 14.75 19.21 -6.46
CA GLU A 196 15.45 20.36 -5.87
C GLU A 196 16.27 19.99 -4.64
N THR A 197 15.71 19.19 -3.72
CA THR A 197 16.34 18.84 -2.45
C THR A 197 15.83 17.54 -1.88
N TRP A 198 16.59 16.95 -0.97
CA TRP A 198 16.21 15.79 -0.18
C TRP A 198 16.35 16.07 1.33
N PRO A 199 15.32 15.77 2.16
CA PRO A 199 13.96 15.36 1.77
C PRO A 199 13.22 16.48 1.03
N SER A 200 12.46 16.14 -0.02
CA SER A 200 11.65 17.11 -0.74
C SER A 200 10.47 17.60 0.11
N ALA A 201 9.81 18.68 -0.31
CA ALA A 201 8.59 19.15 0.33
C ALA A 201 7.52 18.04 0.41
N TYR A 202 7.37 17.24 -0.65
CA TYR A 202 6.42 16.13 -0.70
C TYR A 202 6.76 15.00 0.27
N SER A 203 8.05 14.64 0.39
CA SER A 203 8.49 13.67 1.40
C SER A 203 8.16 14.16 2.82
N ASN A 204 8.32 15.45 3.09
CA ASN A 204 7.96 16.00 4.40
C ASN A 204 6.44 15.99 4.67
N TYR A 205 5.60 16.18 3.64
CA TYR A 205 4.15 16.02 3.77
C TYR A 205 3.76 14.57 4.10
N ARG A 206 4.36 13.59 3.40
CA ARG A 206 4.16 12.17 3.70
C ARG A 206 4.64 11.80 5.09
N HIS A 207 5.81 12.30 5.49
CA HIS A 207 6.34 12.06 6.84
C HIS A 207 5.37 12.57 7.91
N ARG A 208 4.87 13.81 7.77
CA ARG A 208 3.87 14.36 8.70
C ARG A 208 2.59 13.53 8.75
N ALA A 209 2.08 13.08 7.61
CA ALA A 209 0.87 12.27 7.53
C ALA A 209 1.05 10.88 8.18
N LEU A 210 2.15 10.19 7.90
CA LEU A 210 2.44 8.90 8.54
C LEU A 210 2.70 9.05 10.03
N GLU A 211 3.40 10.10 10.46
CA GLU A 211 3.59 10.42 11.88
C GLU A 211 2.23 10.60 12.57
N HIS A 212 1.32 11.33 11.94
CA HIS A 212 -0.04 11.51 12.44
C HIS A 212 -0.77 10.17 12.58
N THR A 213 -0.73 9.30 11.57
CA THR A 213 -1.32 7.95 11.66
C THR A 213 -0.73 7.14 12.80
N LEU A 214 0.59 7.13 12.97
CA LEU A 214 1.26 6.40 14.05
C LEU A 214 0.87 6.96 15.42
N LYS A 215 0.81 8.28 15.56
CA LYS A 215 0.34 8.96 16.78
C LYS A 215 -1.10 8.57 17.12
N ARG A 216 -2.00 8.55 16.13
CA ARG A 216 -3.39 8.09 16.31
C ARG A 216 -3.49 6.65 16.79
N ILE A 217 -2.55 5.79 16.40
CA ILE A 217 -2.49 4.39 16.86
C ILE A 217 -1.90 4.29 18.27
N SER A 218 -0.81 5.01 18.56
CA SER A 218 -0.08 4.91 19.82
C SER A 218 -0.78 5.62 20.99
N GLU A 219 -1.41 6.75 20.74
CA GLU A 219 -2.12 7.56 21.75
C GLU A 219 -3.59 7.15 21.90
N ASP A 220 -4.00 6.10 21.19
CA ASP A 220 -5.35 5.58 21.26
C ASP A 220 -5.70 5.12 22.69
N LYS A 221 -6.97 5.34 23.08
CA LYS A 221 -7.56 4.81 24.32
C LYS A 221 -7.75 3.29 24.27
N HIS A 222 -7.77 2.72 23.06
CA HIS A 222 -7.85 1.28 22.86
C HIS A 222 -6.51 0.59 23.17
N GLU A 223 -6.57 -0.72 23.48
CA GLU A 223 -5.38 -1.52 23.71
C GLU A 223 -4.43 -1.44 22.50
N LYS A 224 -3.12 -1.38 22.74
CA LYS A 224 -2.12 -1.35 21.68
C LYS A 224 -1.82 -2.79 21.29
N VAL A 225 -1.95 -3.09 20.01
CA VAL A 225 -1.74 -4.45 19.47
C VAL A 225 -0.77 -4.35 18.29
N PRO A 226 -0.15 -5.47 17.88
CA PRO A 226 0.64 -5.51 16.66
C PRO A 226 -0.15 -4.96 15.46
N HIS A 227 0.49 -4.18 14.61
CA HIS A 227 -0.18 -3.61 13.44
C HIS A 227 0.64 -3.76 12.16
N PHE A 228 -0.07 -3.99 11.06
CA PHE A 228 0.41 -3.95 9.69
C PHE A 228 -0.19 -2.72 9.00
N ILE A 229 0.66 -1.88 8.41
CA ILE A 229 0.25 -0.68 7.68
C ILE A 229 0.64 -0.90 6.22
N PHE A 230 -0.36 -0.94 5.34
CA PHE A 230 -0.12 -1.18 3.93
C PHE A 230 -1.10 -0.42 3.05
N GLY A 231 -0.59 0.03 1.92
CA GLY A 231 -1.30 0.92 1.02
C GLY A 231 -0.34 1.67 0.10
N ASP A 232 -0.87 2.68 -0.57
CA ASP A 232 -0.08 3.62 -1.37
C ASP A 232 0.52 4.70 -0.45
N PHE A 233 1.74 4.45 0.02
CA PHE A 233 2.51 5.42 0.79
C PHE A 233 2.98 6.58 -0.09
N ASN A 234 2.90 6.48 -1.42
CA ASN A 234 3.47 7.44 -2.35
C ASN A 234 4.94 7.77 -2.07
N PHE A 235 5.66 6.90 -1.33
CA PHE A 235 7.08 7.10 -1.05
C PHE A 235 7.85 7.13 -2.36
N ARG A 236 8.73 8.12 -2.46
CA ARG A 236 9.58 8.33 -3.63
C ARG A 236 11.03 8.10 -3.24
N LEU A 237 11.83 7.79 -4.25
CA LEU A 237 13.27 7.83 -4.10
C LEU A 237 13.73 9.26 -3.81
N ASP A 238 14.93 9.37 -3.26
CA ASP A 238 15.73 10.59 -3.28
C ASP A 238 16.03 10.99 -4.73
N THR A 239 15.04 11.67 -5.33
CA THR A 239 15.01 12.01 -6.76
C THR A 239 16.21 12.86 -7.13
N GLN A 240 16.66 13.75 -6.24
CA GLN A 240 17.86 14.54 -6.44
C GLN A 240 19.08 13.62 -6.64
N SER A 241 19.30 12.67 -5.74
CA SER A 241 20.45 11.76 -5.82
C SER A 241 20.34 10.75 -6.97
N VAL A 242 19.12 10.30 -7.31
CA VAL A 242 18.87 9.46 -8.50
C VAL A 242 19.27 10.21 -9.76
N VAL A 243 18.79 11.44 -9.94
CA VAL A 243 19.11 12.26 -11.12
C VAL A 243 20.59 12.56 -11.21
N LYS A 244 21.25 12.90 -10.09
CA LYS A 244 22.72 13.07 -10.05
C LYS A 244 23.46 11.81 -10.48
N SER A 245 22.97 10.63 -10.10
CA SER A 245 23.60 9.35 -10.45
C SER A 245 23.42 9.00 -11.94
N LEU A 246 22.20 9.20 -12.47
CA LEU A 246 21.89 8.96 -13.89
C LEU A 246 22.62 9.93 -14.82
N CYS A 247 22.78 11.17 -14.37
CA CYS A 247 23.30 12.28 -15.17
C CYS A 247 24.74 12.67 -14.77
N ALA A 248 25.51 11.76 -14.16
CA ALA A 248 26.82 12.09 -13.58
C ALA A 248 27.82 12.70 -14.57
N THR A 249 27.73 12.34 -15.85
CA THR A 249 28.57 12.84 -16.95
C THR A 249 27.82 13.77 -17.90
N ALA A 250 26.59 14.16 -17.54
CA ALA A 250 25.73 14.98 -18.40
C ALA A 250 25.69 16.42 -17.91
N LYS A 251 25.68 17.35 -18.84
CA LYS A 251 25.52 18.78 -18.58
C LYS A 251 24.03 19.10 -18.40
N GLU A 252 23.72 19.81 -17.32
CA GLU A 252 22.36 20.30 -17.04
C GLU A 252 22.08 21.61 -17.80
N GLU A 253 20.97 21.63 -18.53
CA GLU A 253 20.37 22.80 -19.15
C GLU A 253 19.06 23.14 -18.44
N ARG A 254 18.98 24.36 -17.88
CA ARG A 254 17.77 24.88 -17.23
C ARG A 254 16.98 25.74 -18.20
N ILE A 255 15.73 25.36 -18.46
CA ILE A 255 14.84 26.08 -19.38
C ILE A 255 13.65 26.63 -18.59
N GLY A 256 13.42 27.93 -18.70
CA GLY A 256 12.41 28.65 -17.95
C GLY A 256 12.31 30.11 -18.34
N ASN A 257 11.28 30.79 -17.84
CA ASN A 257 11.07 32.23 -18.00
C ASN A 257 10.91 32.86 -16.61
N ASP A 258 11.29 34.13 -16.46
CA ASP A 258 11.02 34.93 -15.25
C ASP A 258 11.51 34.28 -13.93
N GLY A 259 12.66 33.61 -13.99
CA GLY A 259 13.26 32.90 -12.84
C GLY A 259 12.58 31.58 -12.46
N GLN A 260 11.50 31.18 -13.15
CA GLN A 260 10.83 29.90 -12.91
C GLN A 260 11.31 28.83 -13.90
N ILE A 261 11.92 27.77 -13.37
CA ILE A 261 12.33 26.60 -14.16
C ILE A 261 11.06 25.83 -14.57
N LYS A 262 10.90 25.60 -15.87
CA LYS A 262 9.81 24.79 -16.44
C LYS A 262 10.28 23.42 -16.92
N ARG A 263 11.55 23.32 -17.28
CA ARG A 263 12.16 22.09 -17.80
C ARG A 263 13.64 22.03 -17.45
N LEU A 264 14.11 20.84 -17.10
CA LEU A 264 15.53 20.51 -16.99
C LEU A 264 15.85 19.46 -18.07
N VAL A 265 16.95 19.65 -18.78
CA VAL A 265 17.45 18.70 -19.78
C VAL A 265 18.90 18.38 -19.47
N TYR A 266 19.23 17.09 -19.40
CA TYR A 266 20.59 16.62 -19.22
C TYR A 266 21.10 16.02 -20.53
N LYS A 267 22.22 16.52 -21.04
CA LYS A 267 22.83 16.06 -22.30
C LYS A 267 24.27 15.59 -22.07
N GLU A 268 24.69 14.57 -22.79
CA GLU A 268 26.10 14.12 -22.78
C GLU A 268 27.06 15.24 -23.21
N GLU A 269 28.20 15.37 -22.52
CA GLU A 269 29.26 16.31 -22.90
C GLU A 269 30.00 15.86 -24.17
N GLY A 270 30.40 16.81 -25.03
CA GLY A 270 31.32 16.53 -26.14
C GLY A 270 30.71 16.33 -27.54
N SER A 271 29.43 16.62 -27.77
CA SER A 271 28.88 16.72 -29.13
C SER A 271 27.94 17.92 -29.28
N GLU A 272 28.05 18.61 -30.43
CA GLU A 272 27.19 19.78 -30.77
C GLU A 272 25.70 19.42 -30.81
N ASN A 273 25.37 18.13 -30.87
CA ASN A 273 24.02 17.54 -30.79
C ASN A 273 23.89 16.49 -29.66
N GLY A 274 24.50 16.74 -28.49
CA GLY A 274 24.52 15.85 -27.33
C GLY A 274 23.22 15.08 -27.09
N LYS A 275 23.33 13.75 -27.04
CA LYS A 275 22.19 12.86 -26.77
C LYS A 275 21.55 13.24 -25.43
N VAL A 276 20.23 13.40 -25.43
CA VAL A 276 19.45 13.69 -24.23
C VAL A 276 19.45 12.44 -23.34
N VAL A 277 19.98 12.57 -22.12
CA VAL A 277 20.01 11.52 -21.10
C VAL A 277 18.69 11.52 -20.31
N LEU A 278 18.27 12.70 -19.85
CA LEU A 278 17.07 12.87 -19.04
C LEU A 278 16.39 14.20 -19.33
N THR A 279 15.06 14.19 -19.48
CA THR A 279 14.21 15.38 -19.43
C THR A 279 13.32 15.35 -18.20
N LEU A 280 13.33 16.42 -17.42
CA LEU A 280 12.41 16.65 -16.30
C LEU A 280 11.51 17.84 -16.57
N GLU A 281 10.22 17.65 -16.36
CA GLU A 281 9.21 18.71 -16.26
C GLU A 281 8.27 18.38 -15.10
N LYS A 282 7.29 19.26 -14.84
CA LYS A 282 6.32 19.05 -13.76
C LYS A 282 5.73 17.62 -13.75
N LYS A 283 5.37 17.07 -14.91
CA LYS A 283 4.84 15.71 -15.04
C LYS A 283 5.61 14.82 -16.02
N VAL A 284 6.86 15.18 -16.31
CA VAL A 284 7.73 14.40 -17.21
C VAL A 284 8.98 13.99 -16.45
N PHE A 285 9.31 12.71 -16.54
CA PHE A 285 10.55 12.07 -16.13
C PHE A 285 10.94 11.12 -17.27
N ASP A 286 11.59 11.67 -18.28
CA ASP A 286 11.92 10.95 -19.51
C ASP A 286 13.41 10.64 -19.56
N HIS A 287 13.78 9.48 -19.02
CA HIS A 287 15.12 8.92 -19.16
C HIS A 287 15.21 8.14 -20.48
N PHE A 288 16.33 8.28 -21.20
CA PHE A 288 16.52 7.66 -22.52
C PHE A 288 16.40 6.12 -22.51
N ASN A 289 16.66 5.48 -21.38
CA ASN A 289 16.50 4.04 -21.16
C ASN A 289 15.69 3.78 -19.88
N GLN A 290 14.37 3.65 -19.99
CA GLN A 290 13.50 3.39 -18.83
C GLN A 290 13.69 1.97 -18.24
N GLU A 291 14.24 1.03 -19.00
CA GLU A 291 14.41 -0.35 -18.54
C GLU A 291 15.43 -0.50 -17.41
N VAL A 292 16.33 0.48 -17.25
CA VAL A 292 17.32 0.51 -16.15
C VAL A 292 16.66 0.47 -14.77
N PHE A 293 15.44 0.98 -14.66
CA PHE A 293 14.68 0.99 -13.41
C PHE A 293 14.00 -0.35 -13.11
N ILE A 294 13.97 -1.29 -14.07
CA ILE A 294 13.33 -2.61 -13.96
C ILE A 294 14.36 -3.73 -13.93
N ASN A 295 15.29 -3.73 -14.88
CA ASN A 295 16.26 -4.82 -15.03
C ASN A 295 17.37 -4.71 -13.97
N ASP A 296 17.76 -3.50 -13.59
CA ASP A 296 18.87 -3.24 -12.66
C ASP A 296 18.43 -2.52 -11.38
N PHE A 297 17.15 -2.61 -11.00
CA PHE A 297 16.55 -1.78 -9.94
C PHE A 297 17.28 -1.76 -8.58
N LYS A 298 18.11 -2.76 -8.27
CA LYS A 298 18.77 -2.91 -6.96
C LYS A 298 19.61 -1.69 -6.56
N TRP A 299 20.22 -0.99 -7.52
CA TRP A 299 21.00 0.21 -7.23
C TRP A 299 20.12 1.35 -6.66
N LEU A 300 18.80 1.32 -6.90
CA LEU A 300 17.85 2.31 -6.40
C LEU A 300 17.60 2.21 -4.89
N HIS A 301 17.83 1.04 -4.26
CA HIS A 301 17.58 0.86 -2.82
C HIS A 301 18.36 1.84 -1.93
N GLN A 302 19.52 2.32 -2.38
CA GLN A 302 20.28 3.33 -1.64
C GLN A 302 19.55 4.69 -1.58
N PHE A 303 18.66 4.95 -2.54
CA PHE A 303 17.86 6.17 -2.65
C PHE A 303 16.45 6.03 -2.05
N ASP A 304 16.01 4.81 -1.73
CA ASP A 304 14.78 4.56 -0.97
C ASP A 304 15.03 4.84 0.53
N LYS A 305 14.76 6.09 0.93
CA LYS A 305 15.17 6.64 2.23
C LYS A 305 13.99 7.07 3.11
N GLU A 306 12.76 7.13 2.60
CA GLU A 306 11.61 7.61 3.39
C GLU A 306 11.26 6.66 4.55
N THR A 307 11.29 5.33 4.31
CA THR A 307 11.03 4.31 5.34
C THR A 307 12.02 4.38 6.50
N LYS A 308 13.29 4.72 6.22
CA LYS A 308 14.36 4.82 7.23
C LYS A 308 14.07 5.88 8.30
N ARG A 309 13.23 6.87 8.00
CA ARG A 309 12.80 7.92 8.96
C ARG A 309 11.85 7.38 10.04
N PHE A 310 11.39 6.14 9.92
CA PHE A 310 10.47 5.46 10.83
C PHE A 310 11.02 4.12 11.35
N ALA A 311 12.32 3.84 11.14
CA ALA A 311 12.93 2.55 11.45
C ALA A 311 12.92 2.18 12.95
N ASP A 312 12.67 3.17 13.83
CA ASP A 312 12.48 3.00 15.26
C ASP A 312 11.12 2.37 15.63
N ARG A 313 10.12 2.48 14.76
CA ARG A 313 8.73 2.04 15.01
C ARG A 313 8.20 1.04 14.00
N LEU A 314 8.64 1.16 12.75
CA LEU A 314 8.19 0.37 11.62
C LEU A 314 9.36 -0.38 10.97
N GLN A 315 9.06 -1.58 10.52
CA GLN A 315 9.96 -2.44 9.77
C GLN A 315 9.32 -2.87 8.47
N GLU A 316 10.13 -3.31 7.52
CA GLU A 316 9.70 -3.86 6.25
C GLU A 316 10.53 -5.10 5.94
N LEU A 317 9.95 -6.05 5.20
CA LEU A 317 10.73 -7.15 4.65
C LEU A 317 11.52 -6.68 3.42
N ASP A 318 12.59 -7.39 3.08
CA ASP A 318 13.43 -7.02 1.95
C ASP A 318 12.63 -7.00 0.65
N ILE A 319 12.73 -5.90 -0.08
CA ILE A 319 12.09 -5.72 -1.37
C ILE A 319 12.97 -6.34 -2.45
N THR A 320 12.46 -7.38 -3.12
CA THR A 320 13.18 -8.09 -4.20
C THR A 320 12.51 -7.92 -5.56
N PHE A 321 11.64 -6.92 -5.70
CA PHE A 321 10.89 -6.60 -6.92
C PHE A 321 11.16 -5.14 -7.34
N PRO A 322 11.04 -4.81 -8.64
CA PRO A 322 11.27 -3.45 -9.13
C PRO A 322 10.19 -2.47 -8.60
N PRO A 323 10.41 -1.15 -8.71
CA PRO A 323 9.44 -0.13 -8.34
C PRO A 323 8.00 -0.43 -8.79
N SER A 324 7.01 -0.22 -7.92
CA SER A 324 5.61 -0.57 -8.21
C SER A 324 4.87 0.45 -9.09
N TYR A 325 5.51 1.60 -9.37
CA TYR A 325 4.94 2.75 -10.07
C TYR A 325 6.06 3.52 -10.82
N PRO A 326 5.82 4.17 -11.99
CA PRO A 326 4.56 4.30 -12.72
C PRO A 326 4.47 3.41 -13.97
N PHE A 327 3.87 2.23 -13.91
CA PHE A 327 3.74 1.33 -15.07
C PHE A 327 2.87 1.93 -16.18
N SER A 328 3.05 1.46 -17.41
CA SER A 328 2.17 1.79 -18.54
C SER A 328 0.74 1.32 -18.25
N GLU A 329 -0.23 2.14 -18.66
CA GLU A 329 -1.67 1.81 -18.61
C GLU A 329 -2.14 1.19 -19.94
N ASP A 330 -1.25 1.01 -20.94
CA ASP A 330 -1.56 0.24 -22.14
C ASP A 330 -1.55 -1.26 -21.81
N VAL A 331 -2.70 -1.93 -21.99
CA VAL A 331 -2.87 -3.37 -21.70
C VAL A 331 -1.90 -4.26 -22.49
N ARG A 332 -1.30 -3.76 -23.57
CA ARG A 332 -0.29 -4.45 -24.37
C ARG A 332 1.12 -4.34 -23.80
N GLU A 333 1.35 -3.44 -22.84
CA GLU A 333 2.67 -3.08 -22.31
C GLU A 333 2.82 -3.39 -20.82
N GLY A 334 2.72 -4.66 -20.43
CA GLY A 334 2.74 -5.05 -19.01
C GLY A 334 4.07 -4.87 -18.25
N ARG A 335 5.14 -4.43 -18.90
CA ARG A 335 6.49 -4.29 -18.32
C ARG A 335 7.09 -2.89 -18.43
N GLN A 336 6.44 -1.94 -19.09
CA GLN A 336 7.05 -0.63 -19.33
C GLN A 336 6.65 0.38 -18.26
N TYR A 337 7.55 1.31 -17.93
CA TYR A 337 7.19 2.50 -17.14
C TYR A 337 6.76 3.65 -18.05
N MET A 338 5.74 4.38 -17.62
CA MET A 338 5.44 5.70 -18.15
C MET A 338 6.57 6.68 -17.83
N LYS A 339 6.69 7.70 -18.67
CA LYS A 339 7.69 8.78 -18.53
C LYS A 339 7.18 9.93 -17.64
N THR A 340 6.31 9.64 -16.66
CA THR A 340 5.59 10.69 -15.91
C THR A 340 6.26 11.04 -14.59
N ARG A 341 6.90 10.08 -13.93
CA ARG A 341 7.55 10.22 -12.62
C ARG A 341 8.80 9.33 -12.56
N CYS A 342 9.73 9.69 -11.68
CA CYS A 342 10.81 8.79 -11.30
C CYS A 342 10.19 7.50 -10.72
N PRO A 343 10.55 6.30 -11.23
CA PRO A 343 10.06 5.06 -10.67
C PRO A 343 10.37 4.93 -9.17
N ALA A 344 9.38 4.48 -8.39
CA ALA A 344 9.51 4.30 -6.94
C ALA A 344 8.64 3.17 -6.38
N TRP A 345 9.01 2.67 -5.21
CA TRP A 345 8.17 1.78 -4.41
C TRP A 345 7.15 2.59 -3.60
N CYS A 346 6.07 2.98 -4.27
CA CYS A 346 4.97 3.74 -3.67
C CYS A 346 4.11 2.86 -2.75
N ASP A 347 3.83 1.63 -3.19
CA ASP A 347 3.02 0.66 -2.46
C ASP A 347 3.92 -0.12 -1.49
N ARG A 348 3.58 -0.15 -0.20
CA ARG A 348 4.42 -0.77 0.85
C ARG A 348 3.61 -1.58 1.84
N ILE A 349 4.26 -2.54 2.51
CA ILE A 349 3.70 -3.29 3.64
C ILE A 349 4.65 -3.17 4.83
N LEU A 350 4.35 -2.24 5.73
CA LEU A 350 5.14 -1.95 6.92
C LEU A 350 4.55 -2.64 8.15
N LEU A 351 5.41 -3.07 9.06
CA LEU A 351 5.08 -3.81 10.25
C LEU A 351 5.53 -3.05 11.49
N SER A 352 4.68 -2.97 12.51
CA SER A 352 5.15 -2.66 13.86
C SER A 352 6.17 -3.69 14.32
N GLN A 353 7.05 -3.30 15.25
CA GLN A 353 8.04 -4.22 15.81
C GLN A 353 7.41 -5.54 16.32
N SER A 354 6.26 -5.45 16.98
CA SER A 354 5.51 -6.60 17.52
C SER A 354 4.75 -7.40 16.46
N ALA A 355 4.44 -6.83 15.29
CA ALA A 355 3.77 -7.57 14.20
C ALA A 355 4.72 -8.57 13.55
N ARG A 356 6.02 -8.33 13.63
CA ARG A 356 7.02 -9.28 13.15
C ARG A 356 7.01 -10.61 13.90
N ASP A 357 6.57 -10.62 15.15
CA ASP A 357 6.45 -11.84 15.96
C ASP A 357 5.22 -12.67 15.60
N LEU A 358 4.28 -12.10 14.82
CA LEU A 358 3.11 -12.81 14.28
C LEU A 358 3.42 -13.56 12.98
N ILE A 359 4.62 -13.37 12.41
CA ILE A 359 5.06 -14.05 11.19
C ILE A 359 5.87 -15.28 11.57
N GLN A 360 5.36 -16.47 11.23
CA GLN A 360 6.10 -17.72 11.43
C GLN A 360 7.37 -17.70 10.56
N ARG A 361 8.48 -18.19 11.13
CA ARG A 361 9.80 -18.24 10.46
C ARG A 361 10.29 -19.67 10.34
N GLY A 362 11.03 -19.94 9.27
CA GLY A 362 11.65 -21.24 8.96
C GLY A 362 11.79 -21.42 7.45
N ASP A 363 12.69 -22.30 7.02
CA ASP A 363 13.01 -22.49 5.59
C ASP A 363 11.77 -22.90 4.76
N GLU A 364 10.86 -23.71 5.33
CA GLU A 364 9.61 -24.13 4.67
C GLU A 364 8.50 -23.07 4.70
N TYR A 365 8.60 -22.04 5.55
CA TYR A 365 7.50 -21.09 5.81
C TYR A 365 7.93 -19.63 5.69
N SER A 366 8.96 -19.37 4.86
CA SER A 366 9.47 -18.02 4.67
C SER A 366 8.38 -17.11 4.08
N PRO A 367 8.22 -15.88 4.62
CA PRO A 367 7.25 -14.94 4.09
C PRO A 367 7.63 -14.54 2.66
N VAL A 368 6.63 -14.37 1.80
CA VAL A 368 6.80 -13.94 0.41
C VAL A 368 6.33 -12.51 0.28
N TYR A 369 7.24 -11.59 -0.04
CA TYR A 369 6.93 -10.18 -0.29
C TYR A 369 7.20 -9.84 -1.76
N HIS A 370 6.15 -9.66 -2.57
CA HIS A 370 6.31 -9.54 -4.01
C HIS A 370 5.22 -8.72 -4.70
N VAL A 371 5.42 -8.40 -5.97
CA VAL A 371 4.41 -7.80 -6.86
C VAL A 371 3.53 -8.86 -7.53
N MET A 372 2.26 -8.56 -7.79
CA MET A 372 1.37 -9.34 -8.64
C MET A 372 1.50 -8.94 -10.11
N GLY A 373 1.27 -9.88 -11.04
CA GLY A 373 1.30 -9.60 -12.47
C GLY A 373 2.57 -8.89 -12.96
N SER A 374 3.76 -9.40 -12.63
CA SER A 374 5.04 -8.74 -12.96
C SER A 374 5.19 -8.37 -14.44
N ASN A 375 4.59 -9.16 -15.33
CA ASN A 375 4.59 -8.95 -16.78
C ASN A 375 3.24 -8.53 -17.36
N VAL A 376 2.27 -8.18 -16.52
CA VAL A 376 0.88 -7.87 -16.91
C VAL A 376 0.54 -6.43 -16.56
N CYS A 377 -0.13 -5.72 -17.47
CA CYS A 377 -0.61 -4.37 -17.20
C CYS A 377 -1.78 -4.43 -16.22
N MET A 378 -1.54 -4.02 -14.97
CA MET A 378 -2.52 -4.02 -13.89
C MET A 378 -2.88 -2.60 -13.44
N GLY A 379 -2.57 -1.60 -14.27
CA GLY A 379 -2.64 -0.17 -13.96
C GLY A 379 -1.26 0.46 -13.79
N ASP A 380 -1.25 1.77 -13.54
CA ASP A 380 -0.02 2.53 -13.31
C ASP A 380 0.69 2.14 -12.00
N HIS A 381 -0.06 1.56 -11.08
CA HIS A 381 0.44 0.82 -9.93
C HIS A 381 0.25 -0.68 -10.14
N LYS A 382 1.28 -1.48 -9.87
CA LYS A 382 1.11 -2.94 -9.71
C LYS A 382 0.81 -3.30 -8.26
N PRO A 383 -0.21 -4.13 -7.98
CA PRO A 383 -0.46 -4.59 -6.63
C PRO A 383 0.74 -5.33 -6.05
N ILE A 384 1.02 -5.09 -4.77
CA ILE A 384 2.01 -5.84 -4.01
C ILE A 384 1.33 -6.68 -2.96
N TYR A 385 1.97 -7.77 -2.55
CA TYR A 385 1.44 -8.64 -1.51
C TYR A 385 2.53 -9.17 -0.59
N LEU A 386 2.13 -9.38 0.67
CA LEU A 386 2.86 -10.13 1.67
C LEU A 386 2.05 -11.38 2.00
N TYR A 387 2.60 -12.55 1.69
CA TYR A 387 2.08 -13.83 2.16
C TYR A 387 2.93 -14.39 3.30
N PHE A 388 2.29 -14.86 4.36
CA PHE A 388 2.97 -15.51 5.48
C PHE A 388 2.06 -16.46 6.24
N ARG A 389 2.64 -17.31 7.10
CA ARG A 389 1.89 -18.10 8.08
C ARG A 389 1.81 -17.33 9.40
N LEU A 390 0.59 -17.13 9.90
CA LEU A 390 0.34 -16.46 11.18
C LEU A 390 0.80 -17.36 12.33
N VAL A 391 1.45 -16.81 13.34
CA VAL A 391 1.71 -17.54 14.60
C VAL A 391 0.45 -17.49 15.46
N PRO A 392 -0.24 -18.62 15.74
CA PRO A 392 -1.44 -18.61 16.59
C PRO A 392 -1.11 -18.30 18.05
N ASP A 393 -1.94 -17.50 18.73
CA ASP A 393 -1.85 -17.33 20.18
C ASP A 393 -2.44 -18.56 20.88
N THR A 394 -1.58 -19.53 21.21
CA THR A 394 -1.98 -20.75 21.96
C THR A 394 -2.16 -20.50 23.46
N GLY A 395 -2.14 -19.25 23.94
CA GLY A 395 -2.30 -18.88 25.35
C GLY A 395 -1.12 -19.24 26.27
N LYS A 396 -0.12 -19.99 25.77
CA LYS A 396 1.06 -20.43 26.55
C LYS A 396 2.02 -19.28 26.92
N GLY A 397 1.89 -18.11 26.28
CA GLY A 397 2.71 -16.92 26.55
C GLY A 397 2.26 -16.07 27.75
N ARG A 398 0.98 -16.14 28.17
CA ARG A 398 0.44 -15.32 29.26
C ARG A 398 1.05 -15.62 30.63
N HIS A 399 1.67 -16.78 30.83
CA HIS A 399 2.35 -17.13 32.09
C HIS A 399 3.73 -16.50 32.27
N ARG A 400 4.36 -15.96 31.21
CA ARG A 400 5.71 -15.40 31.31
C ARG A 400 5.73 -13.91 31.67
N GLN A 401 4.71 -13.14 31.28
CA GLN A 401 4.62 -11.70 31.60
C GLN A 401 3.95 -11.41 32.96
N ARG A 402 3.10 -12.31 33.48
CA ARG A 402 2.46 -12.11 34.80
C ARG A 402 3.37 -12.29 36.01
N ARG A 403 4.59 -12.83 35.86
CA ARG A 403 5.53 -13.09 36.97
C ARG A 403 6.50 -11.95 37.31
N LYS A 404 6.41 -10.78 36.64
CA LYS A 404 7.27 -9.61 36.95
C LYS A 404 6.56 -8.42 37.60
N ALA A 405 5.29 -8.57 37.99
CA ALA A 405 4.62 -7.63 38.88
C ALA A 405 4.52 -8.24 40.29
N THR A 406 5.66 -8.47 40.93
CA THR A 406 5.69 -8.70 42.38
C THR A 406 5.90 -7.37 43.05
N CYS A 407 4.90 -7.01 43.85
CA CYS A 407 4.87 -5.89 44.78
C CYS A 407 6.23 -5.76 45.50
N VAL A 408 6.89 -4.60 45.37
CA VAL A 408 7.87 -4.16 46.36
C VAL A 408 7.13 -3.14 47.22
N VAL A 409 6.63 -3.62 48.36
CA VAL A 409 6.36 -2.75 49.51
C VAL A 409 7.66 -2.70 50.29
N LEU A 410 8.34 -1.57 50.26
CA LEU A 410 9.08 -0.98 51.37
C LEU A 410 9.01 0.54 51.22
#